data_AF-A0A850CLE1-F1
#
_entry.id   AF-A0A850CLE1-F1
#
_cell.length_a   1.000
_cell.length_b   1.000
_cell.length_c   1.000
_cell.angle_alpha   90.00
_cell.angle_beta   90.00
_cell.angle_gamma   90.00
#
_symmetry.space_group_name_H-M   'P 1'
#
loop_
_entity.id
_entity.type
_entity.pdbx_description
1 polymer ?
#
loop_
_entity_poly.entity_id
_entity_poly.type
_entity_poly.pdbx_seq_one_letter_code
_entity_poly.pdbx_strand_id
1 'polypeptide(L)'
;MGRVCAVVAGDAALRSGLASEGQLTEETAALSPHQGRGRALDAVLLMDGRSESVGESRTRLALRDLGYAAESQVVLRDADGRFVARVDLMVEGVVIEFDGQVKYARTRDAEDAVASPEQVVWLEKRREDAIRRLGHPVERVIWSELSRPGLLGARVRRAAELVSVPRSHPA
;
A
#
# COMPACT_ATOMS: atom_id res chain seq x y z
N MET A 1 9.94 20.84 -5.60
CA MET A 1 9.25 19.70 -4.95
C MET A 1 9.71 18.42 -5.63
N GLY A 2 10.18 17.42 -4.88
CA GLY A 2 10.63 16.13 -5.47
C GLY A 2 9.45 15.27 -5.91
N ARG A 3 9.67 14.32 -6.84
CA ARG A 3 8.68 13.37 -7.37
C ARG A 3 7.83 12.73 -6.27
N VAL A 4 8.47 12.25 -5.21
CA VAL A 4 7.80 11.59 -4.07
C VAL A 4 6.80 12.52 -3.38
N CYS A 5 7.18 13.78 -3.11
CA CYS A 5 6.29 14.74 -2.47
C CYS A 5 5.07 15.05 -3.34
N ALA A 6 5.28 15.19 -4.66
CA ALA A 6 4.20 15.45 -5.61
C ALA A 6 3.18 14.30 -5.63
N VAL A 7 3.66 13.06 -5.71
CA VAL A 7 2.79 11.87 -5.69
C VAL A 7 2.06 11.75 -4.36
N VAL A 8 2.74 11.90 -3.22
CA VAL A 8 2.10 11.82 -1.89
C VAL A 8 0.99 12.86 -1.74
N ALA A 9 1.25 14.11 -2.16
CA ALA A 9 0.23 15.16 -2.11
C ALA A 9 -0.93 14.88 -3.08
N GLY A 10 -0.61 14.38 -4.28
CA GLY A 10 -1.59 13.98 -5.28
C GLY A 10 -2.49 12.84 -4.83
N ASP A 11 -1.91 11.76 -4.29
CA ASP A 11 -2.65 10.61 -3.72
C ASP A 11 -3.64 11.09 -2.65
N ALA A 12 -3.20 12.00 -1.76
CA ALA A 12 -4.07 12.58 -0.74
C ALA A 12 -5.19 13.45 -1.34
N ALA A 13 -4.89 14.25 -2.36
CA ALA A 13 -5.90 15.07 -3.05
C ALA A 13 -6.94 14.22 -3.78
N LEU A 14 -6.50 13.17 -4.47
CA LEU A 14 -7.38 12.21 -5.14
C LEU A 14 -8.27 11.46 -4.12
N ARG A 15 -7.67 10.93 -3.05
CA ARG A 15 -8.39 10.20 -1.99
C ARG A 15 -9.46 11.04 -1.32
N SER A 16 -9.18 12.32 -1.09
CA SER A 16 -10.10 13.26 -0.45
C SER A 16 -11.12 13.89 -1.42
N GLY A 17 -11.04 13.57 -2.72
CA GLY A 17 -11.90 14.16 -3.73
C GLY A 17 -11.64 15.65 -3.99
N LEU A 18 -10.51 16.19 -3.53
CA LEU A 18 -10.11 17.59 -3.80
C LEU A 18 -9.68 17.80 -5.25
N ALA A 19 -9.29 16.73 -5.94
CA ALA A 19 -8.99 16.70 -7.35
C ALA A 19 -9.38 15.33 -7.94
N SER A 20 -9.60 15.30 -9.25
CA SER A 20 -9.71 14.06 -10.03
C SER A 20 -8.47 13.87 -10.92
N GLU A 21 -8.21 12.63 -11.33
CA GLU A 21 -7.12 12.33 -12.27
C GLU A 21 -7.25 13.11 -13.58
N GLY A 22 -8.49 13.28 -14.07
CA GLY A 22 -8.78 14.08 -15.27
C GLY A 22 -8.37 15.54 -15.10
N GLN A 23 -8.77 16.17 -13.98
CA GLN A 23 -8.39 17.56 -13.68
C GLN A 23 -6.88 17.72 -13.56
N LEU A 24 -6.20 16.82 -12.83
CA LEU A 24 -4.75 16.89 -12.70
C LEU A 24 -4.03 16.72 -14.04
N THR A 25 -4.53 15.85 -14.91
CA THR A 25 -3.96 15.64 -16.24
C THR A 25 -4.16 16.87 -17.13
N GLU A 26 -5.36 17.45 -17.14
CA GLU A 26 -5.70 18.64 -17.93
C GLU A 26 -4.89 19.86 -17.51
N GLU A 27 -4.88 20.17 -16.21
CA GLU A 27 -4.11 21.30 -15.65
C GLU A 27 -2.62 21.15 -15.93
N THR A 28 -2.10 19.93 -15.84
CA THR A 28 -0.70 19.67 -16.13
C THR A 28 -0.38 19.80 -17.63
N ALA A 29 -1.28 19.38 -18.51
CA ALA A 29 -1.11 19.52 -19.95
C ALA A 29 -1.06 20.99 -20.40
N ALA A 30 -1.76 21.88 -19.69
CA ALA A 30 -1.76 23.33 -19.94
C ALA A 30 -0.45 24.03 -19.58
N LEU A 31 0.45 23.40 -18.80
CA LEU A 31 1.75 23.97 -18.45
C LEU A 31 2.68 24.07 -19.68
N SER A 32 3.48 25.13 -19.74
CA SER A 32 4.56 25.19 -20.73
C SER A 32 5.66 24.18 -20.40
N PRO A 33 6.42 23.66 -21.40
CA PRO A 33 7.49 22.71 -21.13
C PRO A 33 8.59 23.27 -20.21
N HIS A 34 8.87 24.58 -20.29
CA HIS A 34 9.85 25.26 -19.42
C HIS A 34 9.40 25.36 -17.96
N GLN A 35 8.11 25.22 -17.68
CA GLN A 35 7.56 25.18 -16.32
C GLN A 35 7.60 23.77 -15.71
N GLY A 36 8.22 22.79 -16.39
CA GLY A 36 8.38 21.44 -15.86
C GLY A 36 7.19 20.53 -16.10
N ARG A 37 6.37 20.79 -17.13
CA ARG A 37 5.25 19.94 -17.57
C ARG A 37 5.57 18.44 -17.55
N GLY A 38 6.73 18.04 -18.09
CA GLY A 38 7.13 16.63 -18.13
C GLY A 38 7.18 15.99 -16.73
N ARG A 39 7.87 16.63 -15.78
CA ARG A 39 7.96 16.14 -14.39
C ARG A 39 6.61 16.10 -13.68
N ALA A 40 5.73 17.05 -13.99
CA ALA A 40 4.40 17.10 -13.43
C ALA A 40 3.52 15.98 -14.00
N LEU A 41 3.56 15.73 -15.32
CA LEU A 41 2.84 14.61 -15.96
C LEU A 41 3.34 13.27 -15.42
N ASP A 42 4.66 13.10 -15.30
CA ASP A 42 5.25 11.89 -14.71
C ASP A 42 4.72 11.66 -13.29
N ALA A 43 4.60 12.72 -12.48
CA ALA A 43 4.05 12.62 -11.14
C ALA A 43 2.56 12.24 -11.16
N VAL A 44 1.74 12.85 -12.03
CA VAL A 44 0.31 12.51 -12.16
C VAL A 44 0.13 11.05 -12.54
N LEU A 45 0.92 10.52 -13.48
CA LEU A 45 0.92 9.11 -13.88
C LEU A 45 1.43 8.13 -12.80
N LEU A 46 1.96 8.67 -11.70
CA LEU A 46 2.39 7.91 -10.53
C LEU A 46 1.36 7.99 -9.38
N MET A 47 0.34 8.82 -9.47
CA MET A 47 -0.64 8.97 -8.39
C MET A 47 -1.59 7.76 -8.33
N ASP A 48 -2.06 7.43 -7.13
CA ASP A 48 -3.07 6.42 -6.84
C ASP A 48 -3.88 6.88 -5.63
N GLY A 49 -5.12 7.32 -5.87
CA GLY A 49 -6.04 7.79 -4.83
C GLY A 49 -6.46 6.74 -3.82
N ARG A 50 -6.12 5.46 -4.02
CA ARG A 50 -6.33 4.40 -3.03
C ARG A 50 -5.27 4.39 -1.93
N SER A 51 -4.10 5.00 -2.12
CA SER A 51 -3.07 5.05 -1.07
C SER A 51 -3.59 5.83 0.14
N GLU A 52 -3.65 5.24 1.32
CA GLU A 52 -4.25 5.84 2.53
C GLU A 52 -3.24 6.60 3.38
N SER A 53 -1.93 6.35 3.17
CA SER A 53 -0.85 6.99 3.94
C SER A 53 0.36 7.39 3.08
N VAL A 54 1.17 8.31 3.62
CA VAL A 54 2.46 8.71 3.03
C VAL A 54 3.39 7.51 2.86
N GLY A 55 3.33 6.56 3.80
CA GLY A 55 4.16 5.36 3.78
C GLY A 55 3.76 4.39 2.67
N GLU A 56 2.47 4.19 2.44
CA GLU A 56 1.96 3.40 1.31
C GLU A 56 2.40 3.99 -0.03
N SER A 57 2.17 5.29 -0.26
CA SER A 57 2.59 5.98 -1.50
C SER A 57 4.09 5.83 -1.72
N ARG A 58 4.91 5.98 -0.68
CA ARG A 58 6.38 5.82 -0.78
C ARG A 58 6.80 4.38 -1.02
N THR A 59 6.13 3.42 -0.39
CA THR A 59 6.38 1.98 -0.60
C THR A 59 6.06 1.59 -2.03
N ARG A 60 4.91 2.04 -2.56
CA ARG A 60 4.48 1.84 -3.95
C ARG A 60 5.48 2.42 -4.95
N LEU A 61 5.96 3.65 -4.70
CA LEU A 61 7.00 4.25 -5.54
C LEU A 61 8.32 3.49 -5.48
N ALA A 62 8.75 3.04 -4.30
CA ALA A 62 9.96 2.24 -4.14
C ALA A 62 9.86 0.90 -4.89
N LEU A 63 8.71 0.23 -4.83
CA LEU A 63 8.44 -0.99 -5.61
C LEU A 63 8.47 -0.70 -7.12
N ARG A 64 7.84 0.39 -7.57
CA ARG A 64 7.86 0.80 -8.98
C ARG A 64 9.26 1.10 -9.49
N ASP A 65 10.09 1.78 -8.71
CA ASP A 65 11.48 2.06 -9.06
C ASP A 65 12.33 0.78 -9.18
N LEU A 66 11.92 -0.31 -8.52
CA LEU A 66 12.54 -1.63 -8.62
C LEU A 66 11.96 -2.49 -9.77
N GLY A 67 11.00 -1.94 -10.53
CA GLY A 67 10.35 -2.63 -11.65
C GLY A 67 9.08 -3.41 -11.28
N TYR A 68 8.59 -3.30 -10.04
CA TYR A 68 7.36 -3.97 -9.62
C TYR A 68 6.11 -3.13 -9.87
N ALA A 69 5.05 -3.80 -10.31
CA ALA A 69 3.71 -3.22 -10.38
C ALA A 69 2.91 -3.64 -9.14
N ALA A 70 2.78 -2.74 -8.16
CA ALA A 70 2.00 -2.97 -6.96
C ALA A 70 0.57 -2.43 -7.12
N GLU A 71 -0.41 -3.20 -6.67
CA GLU A 71 -1.81 -2.79 -6.59
C GLU A 71 -2.17 -2.35 -5.16
N SER A 72 -2.80 -1.19 -5.01
CA SER A 72 -3.15 -0.62 -3.71
C SER A 72 -4.52 -1.08 -3.19
N GLN A 73 -4.64 -1.24 -1.86
CA GLN A 73 -5.89 -1.50 -1.14
C GLN A 73 -6.65 -2.75 -1.64
N VAL A 74 -5.92 -3.83 -1.90
CA VAL A 74 -6.47 -5.07 -2.46
C VAL A 74 -7.36 -5.78 -1.44
N VAL A 75 -8.55 -6.18 -1.88
CA VAL A 75 -9.48 -6.96 -1.06
C VAL A 75 -9.27 -8.45 -1.30
N LEU A 76 -8.87 -9.16 -0.26
CA LEU A 76 -8.70 -10.61 -0.25
C LEU A 76 -9.99 -11.30 0.18
N ARG A 77 -10.35 -12.35 -0.56
CA ARG A 77 -11.52 -13.18 -0.31
C ARG A 77 -11.14 -14.65 -0.23
N ASP A 78 -11.89 -15.44 0.54
CA ASP A 78 -11.73 -16.88 0.57
C ASP A 78 -12.36 -17.56 -0.67
N ALA A 79 -12.28 -18.90 -0.72
CA ALA A 79 -12.83 -19.69 -1.83
C ALA A 79 -14.36 -19.56 -1.98
N ASP A 80 -15.06 -19.19 -0.90
CA ASP A 80 -16.51 -18.94 -0.89
C ASP A 80 -16.84 -17.47 -1.24
N GLY A 81 -15.82 -16.65 -1.58
CA GLY A 81 -15.96 -15.23 -1.87
C GLY A 81 -16.16 -14.35 -0.64
N ARG A 82 -16.00 -14.88 0.59
CA ARG A 82 -16.14 -14.09 1.82
C ARG A 82 -14.93 -13.19 2.02
N PHE A 83 -15.17 -11.98 2.52
CA PHE A 83 -14.10 -11.04 2.86
C PHE A 83 -13.18 -11.63 3.95
N VAL A 84 -11.86 -11.56 3.71
CA VAL A 84 -10.84 -11.97 4.67
C VAL A 84 -10.06 -10.76 5.19
N ALA A 85 -9.54 -9.93 4.28
CA ALA A 85 -8.77 -8.74 4.63
C ALA A 85 -8.76 -7.73 3.47
N ARG A 86 -8.48 -6.47 3.79
CA ARG A 86 -8.00 -5.47 2.82
C ARG A 86 -6.54 -5.17 3.19
N VAL A 87 -5.65 -5.21 2.22
CA VAL A 87 -4.20 -5.06 2.41
C VAL A 87 -3.69 -3.82 1.71
N ASP A 88 -2.66 -3.18 2.26
CA ASP A 88 -2.14 -1.92 1.73
C ASP A 88 -1.69 -2.01 0.26
N LEU A 89 -0.85 -3.00 -0.05
CA LEU A 89 -0.30 -3.23 -1.38
C LEU A 89 -0.21 -4.74 -1.68
N MET A 90 -0.39 -5.11 -2.94
CA MET A 90 -0.14 -6.46 -3.46
C MET A 90 0.83 -6.40 -4.64
N VAL A 91 1.87 -7.24 -4.63
CA VAL A 91 2.84 -7.35 -5.72
C VAL A 91 3.15 -8.82 -5.95
N GLU A 92 2.91 -9.33 -7.16
CA GLU A 92 3.20 -10.73 -7.52
C GLU A 92 2.58 -11.77 -6.55
N GLY A 93 1.43 -11.45 -5.93
CA GLY A 93 0.78 -12.29 -4.92
C GLY A 93 1.35 -12.17 -3.50
N VAL A 94 2.39 -11.35 -3.30
CA VAL A 94 2.93 -10.97 -1.99
C VAL A 94 2.20 -9.74 -1.45
N VAL A 95 1.72 -9.84 -0.22
CA VAL A 95 1.11 -8.73 0.52
C VAL A 95 2.19 -7.88 1.14
N ILE A 96 2.15 -6.57 0.88
CA ILE A 96 3.06 -5.59 1.48
C ILE A 96 2.24 -4.67 2.36
N GLU A 97 2.58 -4.61 3.66
CA GLU A 97 1.90 -3.77 4.65
C GLU A 97 2.85 -2.69 5.15
N PHE A 98 2.45 -1.43 5.09
CA PHE A 98 3.28 -0.35 5.62
C PHE A 98 3.01 -0.16 7.12
N ASP A 99 4.03 -0.40 7.93
CA ASP A 99 3.97 -0.15 9.36
C ASP A 99 4.64 1.19 9.70
N GLY A 100 3.80 2.21 9.87
CA GLY A 100 4.25 3.54 10.23
C GLY A 100 4.85 3.68 11.64
N GLN A 101 4.90 2.59 12.43
CA GLN A 101 5.36 2.56 13.82
C GLN A 101 4.79 3.71 14.69
N VAL A 102 3.47 3.78 14.82
CA VAL A 102 2.73 4.11 16.06
C VAL A 102 1.28 3.65 15.87
N LYS A 103 0.93 2.42 16.27
CA LYS A 103 -0.47 2.08 16.62
C LYS A 103 -0.67 1.71 18.09
N TYR A 104 0.38 1.84 18.93
CA TYR A 104 0.28 1.52 20.36
C TYR A 104 0.55 2.69 21.32
N ALA A 105 0.88 3.89 20.83
CA ALA A 105 1.10 5.04 21.72
C ALA A 105 -0.12 5.95 21.92
N ARG A 106 -1.26 5.69 21.28
CA ARG A 106 -2.47 6.53 21.41
C ARG A 106 -3.76 5.73 21.41
N THR A 107 -4.06 5.13 22.56
CA THR A 107 -5.45 4.98 23.00
C THR A 107 -5.47 5.14 24.52
N ARG A 108 -5.21 6.37 25.00
CA ARG A 108 -5.43 6.76 26.41
C ARG A 108 -6.61 7.72 26.59
N ASP A 109 -7.35 8.06 25.54
CA ASP A 109 -8.40 9.10 25.61
C ASP A 109 -9.71 8.72 24.86
N ALA A 110 -10.23 7.50 25.01
CA ALA A 110 -11.60 7.18 24.59
C ALA A 110 -12.23 6.14 25.52
N GLU A 111 -13.37 6.50 26.11
CA GLU A 111 -14.13 5.72 27.12
C GLU A 111 -14.90 4.50 26.54
N ASP A 112 -14.67 4.12 25.28
CA ASP A 112 -15.30 2.97 24.65
C ASP A 112 -14.30 1.83 24.49
N ALA A 113 -14.42 0.82 25.37
CA ALA A 113 -13.79 -0.50 25.31
C ALA A 113 -12.50 -0.60 24.47
N VAL A 114 -11.44 0.08 24.92
CA VAL A 114 -10.12 -0.04 24.30
C VAL A 114 -9.66 -1.49 24.43
N ALA A 115 -9.55 -2.18 23.29
CA ALA A 115 -8.97 -3.51 23.24
C ALA A 115 -7.60 -3.47 23.91
N SER A 116 -7.33 -4.42 24.82
CA SER A 116 -6.05 -4.48 25.52
C SER A 116 -4.91 -4.62 24.49
N PRO A 117 -3.69 -4.15 24.78
CA PRO A 117 -2.55 -4.32 23.87
C PRO A 117 -2.39 -5.77 23.38
N GLU A 118 -2.63 -6.74 24.27
CA GLU A 118 -2.60 -8.18 23.96
C GLU A 118 -3.69 -8.58 22.95
N GLN A 119 -4.91 -8.05 23.09
CA GLN A 119 -6.02 -8.30 22.17
C GLN A 119 -5.72 -7.74 20.78
N VAL A 120 -5.13 -6.54 20.68
CA VAL A 120 -4.75 -5.96 19.38
C VAL A 120 -3.69 -6.81 18.69
N VAL A 121 -2.64 -7.22 19.42
CA VAL A 121 -1.59 -8.10 18.89
C VAL A 121 -2.19 -9.45 18.44
N TRP A 122 -3.11 -10.00 19.21
CA TRP A 122 -3.77 -11.26 18.86
C TRP A 122 -4.63 -11.15 17.58
N LEU A 123 -5.41 -10.07 17.45
CA LEU A 123 -6.22 -9.82 16.26
C LEU A 123 -5.35 -9.62 15.01
N GLU A 124 -4.24 -8.91 15.13
CA GLU A 124 -3.32 -8.69 14.01
C GLU A 124 -2.63 -9.99 13.57
N LYS A 125 -2.21 -10.83 14.53
CA LYS A 125 -1.71 -12.17 14.22
C LYS A 125 -2.76 -13.02 13.53
N ARG A 126 -4.01 -13.03 14.01
CA ARG A 126 -5.10 -13.79 13.41
C ARG A 126 -5.40 -13.34 11.97
N ARG A 127 -5.31 -12.03 11.72
CA ARG A 127 -5.46 -11.43 10.37
C ARG A 127 -4.34 -11.91 9.45
N GLU A 128 -3.10 -11.81 9.89
CA GLU A 128 -1.94 -12.24 9.10
C GLU A 128 -1.99 -13.74 8.80
N ASP A 129 -2.33 -14.58 9.78
CA ASP A 129 -2.49 -16.02 9.58
C ASP A 129 -3.60 -16.35 8.56
N ALA A 130 -4.68 -15.57 8.54
CA ALA A 130 -5.75 -15.75 7.55
C ALA A 130 -5.27 -15.40 6.13
N ILE A 131 -4.51 -14.32 5.97
CA ILE A 131 -3.90 -13.92 4.70
C ILE A 131 -2.92 -15.01 4.22
N ARG A 132 -2.06 -15.52 5.12
CA ARG A 132 -1.12 -16.60 4.81
C ARG A 132 -1.83 -17.89 4.41
N ARG A 133 -2.97 -18.22 5.02
CA ARG A 133 -3.80 -19.38 4.63
C ARG A 133 -4.40 -19.25 3.23
N LEU A 134 -4.61 -18.02 2.75
CA LEU A 134 -4.97 -17.76 1.34
C LEU A 134 -3.77 -17.91 0.39
N GLY A 135 -2.58 -18.25 0.91
CA GLY A 135 -1.38 -18.44 0.10
C GLY A 135 -0.66 -17.15 -0.26
N HIS A 136 -0.97 -16.05 0.45
CA HIS A 136 -0.29 -14.77 0.31
C HIS A 136 0.72 -14.56 1.45
N PRO A 137 2.02 -14.62 1.18
CA PRO A 137 3.03 -14.23 2.16
C PRO A 137 2.95 -12.71 2.42
N VAL A 138 3.22 -12.32 3.66
CA VAL A 138 3.12 -10.93 4.13
C VAL A 138 4.51 -10.39 4.47
N GLU A 139 4.84 -9.24 3.90
CA GLU A 139 6.06 -8.47 4.20
C GLU A 139 5.70 -7.09 4.74
N ARG A 140 6.26 -6.74 5.90
CA ARG A 140 6.10 -5.40 6.49
C ARG A 140 7.19 -4.45 6.06
N VAL A 141 6.83 -3.21 5.74
CA VAL A 141 7.77 -2.14 5.43
C VAL A 141 7.68 -1.07 6.50
N ILE A 142 8.82 -0.72 7.11
CA ILE A 142 8.91 0.39 8.06
C ILE A 142 9.62 1.59 7.45
N TRP A 143 9.48 2.76 8.07
CA TRP A 143 10.11 4.01 7.64
C TRP A 143 11.61 3.89 7.34
N SER A 144 12.36 3.19 8.19
CA SER A 144 13.82 3.04 8.05
C SER A 144 14.22 2.20 6.82
N GLU A 145 13.31 1.39 6.28
CA GLU A 145 13.55 0.55 5.10
C GLU A 145 13.28 1.27 3.78
N LEU A 146 12.47 2.34 3.78
CA LEU A 146 12.22 3.16 2.58
C LEU A 146 13.49 3.86 2.04
N SER A 147 14.54 3.96 2.86
CA SER A 147 15.86 4.43 2.44
C SER A 147 16.73 3.35 1.78
N ARG A 148 16.28 2.08 1.79
CA ARG A 148 17.02 0.90 1.31
C ARG A 148 16.14 0.03 0.39
N PRO A 149 15.68 0.56 -0.75
CA PRO A 149 14.72 -0.14 -1.62
C PRO A 149 15.21 -1.52 -2.10
N GLY A 150 16.52 -1.73 -2.28
CA GLY A 150 17.07 -3.04 -2.65
C GLY A 150 16.75 -4.17 -1.65
N LEU A 151 16.60 -3.86 -0.35
CA LEU A 151 16.18 -4.84 0.65
C LEU A 151 14.72 -5.25 0.48
N LEU A 152 13.84 -4.28 0.20
CA LEU A 152 12.44 -4.54 -0.11
C LEU A 152 12.31 -5.44 -1.34
N GLY A 153 13.01 -5.12 -2.43
CA GLY A 153 13.01 -5.97 -3.63
C GLY A 153 13.51 -7.39 -3.37
N ALA A 154 14.55 -7.57 -2.55
CA ALA A 154 15.03 -8.91 -2.19
C ALA A 154 14.03 -9.70 -1.34
N ARG A 155 13.30 -9.05 -0.44
CA ARG A 155 12.23 -9.67 0.36
C ARG A 155 11.04 -10.06 -0.52
N VAL A 156 10.59 -9.17 -1.41
CA VAL A 156 9.54 -9.45 -2.39
C VAL A 156 9.87 -10.69 -3.22
N ARG A 157 11.09 -10.77 -3.81
CA ARG A 157 11.48 -11.94 -4.60
C ARG A 157 11.41 -13.24 -3.81
N ARG A 158 11.95 -13.26 -2.58
CA ARG A 158 11.91 -14.46 -1.73
C ARG A 158 10.48 -14.82 -1.31
N ALA A 159 9.66 -13.83 -1.01
CA ALA A 159 8.27 -14.05 -0.64
C ALA A 159 7.45 -14.56 -1.84
N ALA A 160 7.73 -14.08 -3.06
CA ALA A 160 7.03 -14.53 -4.27
C ALA A 160 7.18 -16.05 -4.50
N GLU A 161 8.29 -16.65 -4.08
CA GLU A 161 8.50 -18.11 -4.13
C GLU A 161 7.54 -18.90 -3.22
N LEU A 162 6.96 -18.24 -2.21
CA LEU A 162 6.02 -18.83 -1.25
C LEU A 162 4.55 -18.59 -1.62
N VAL A 163 4.29 -17.85 -2.69
CA VAL A 163 2.93 -17.58 -3.16
C VAL A 163 2.29 -18.88 -3.63
N SER A 164 1.10 -19.18 -3.13
CA SER A 164 0.34 -20.36 -3.53
C SER A 164 -1.11 -19.98 -3.81
N VAL A 165 -1.73 -20.58 -4.83
CA VAL A 165 -3.16 -20.39 -5.07
C VAL A 165 -3.93 -21.43 -4.23
N PRO A 166 -4.93 -21.03 -3.41
CA PRO A 166 -5.78 -21.98 -2.72
C PRO A 166 -6.45 -22.90 -3.74
N ARG A 167 -6.25 -24.22 -3.62
CA ARG A 167 -6.95 -25.19 -4.47
C ARG A 167 -8.43 -25.13 -4.14
N SER A 168 -9.26 -24.67 -5.08
CA SER A 168 -10.70 -24.87 -5.02
C SER A 168 -10.97 -26.37 -4.98
N HIS A 169 -11.55 -26.88 -3.89
CA HIS A 169 -12.09 -28.23 -3.89
C HIS A 169 -13.30 -28.24 -4.84
N PRO A 170 -13.32 -29.06 -5.90
CA PRO A 170 -14.56 -29.29 -6.63
C PRO A 170 -15.55 -29.98 -5.67
N ALA A 171 -16.78 -29.47 -5.66
CA ALA A 171 -17.92 -30.08 -4.97
C ALA A 171 -18.25 -31.47 -5.52
#